data_AF-A0ABD0KH57-F1
#
_entry.id   AF-A0ABD0KH57-F1
#
_cell.length_a   1.000
_cell.length_b   1.000
_cell.length_c   1.000
_cell.angle_alpha   90.00
_cell.angle_beta   90.00
_cell.angle_gamma   90.00
#
_symmetry.space_group_name_H-M   'P 1'
#
loop_
_entity.id
_entity.type
_entity.pdbx_description
1 polymer ?
#
loop_
_entity_poly.entity_id
_entity_poly.type
_entity_poly.pdbx_seq_one_letter_code
_entity_poly.pdbx_strand_id
1 'polypeptide(L)'
;RQTPLAVRVSVAKQSEYEKTDVGPPTMRPLRLVKRSLTVVLAVCALYICFVAFKGLFVQPSNVEITEPYRLEPTASATEDKPEWRKILLVAYGRSGSSLTSAIIDRHPDVFSIFEPLFTLEQRHPGRIKGPRQTLIQTKRMQDSYDNECIAILEIFLNCSFESMNVEDIGNFQLRNSPGSRLLWECSLSTLQKTPRAALDCFLKARQACLRHPVKLVKSVRFRGQAVAQMMARNRDLKVLYLVRDPRGTISSQNIAFWKLVTDETLNYTRKFCQMFREDLAAIQPLFDRYPDRIKLVRYETLAEKPLLVSEELYGFLGLSFTSDVREFVFNSTSAGHKSTYNFATDRANSTSAAYAWRRRIHFPVVQATDQFCADVYRKLGYLPLRSEAELTDFRYKVKTDATFHGVAI
;
A
#
# COMPACT_ATOMS: atom_id res chain seq x y z
N ARG A 1 -66.05 9.39 -22.15
CA ARG A 1 -65.41 8.49 -23.14
C ARG A 1 -64.07 9.10 -23.54
N GLN A 2 -62.98 8.65 -22.92
CA GLN A 2 -61.62 8.62 -23.46
C GLN A 2 -60.78 7.83 -22.44
N THR A 3 -60.20 6.75 -22.93
CA THR A 3 -59.44 5.71 -22.24
C THR A 3 -57.99 6.12 -22.00
N PRO A 4 -57.36 5.74 -20.87
CA PRO A 4 -55.92 5.67 -20.76
C PRO A 4 -55.40 4.23 -20.87
N LEU A 5 -54.25 4.10 -21.54
CA LEU A 5 -53.42 2.90 -21.68
C LEU A 5 -52.85 2.45 -20.32
N ALA A 6 -53.02 1.18 -19.98
CA ALA A 6 -52.34 0.51 -18.87
C ALA A 6 -51.31 -0.49 -19.41
N VAL A 7 -50.05 -0.36 -18.97
CA VAL A 7 -48.95 -1.28 -19.25
C VAL A 7 -49.08 -2.51 -18.35
N ARG A 8 -49.14 -3.70 -18.96
CA ARG A 8 -49.22 -5.01 -18.29
C ARG A 8 -47.84 -5.47 -17.83
N VAL A 9 -47.78 -5.86 -16.55
CA VAL A 9 -46.74 -6.70 -15.95
C VAL A 9 -47.08 -8.17 -16.27
N SER A 10 -46.13 -8.93 -16.81
CA SER A 10 -46.27 -10.37 -17.03
C SER A 10 -45.46 -11.16 -16.00
N VAL A 11 -46.18 -11.80 -15.08
CA VAL A 11 -45.73 -12.94 -14.27
C VAL A 11 -46.07 -14.21 -15.05
N ALA A 12 -45.11 -15.11 -15.25
CA ALA A 12 -45.36 -16.45 -15.81
C ALA A 12 -45.06 -17.54 -14.77
N LYS A 13 -45.99 -18.49 -14.69
CA LYS A 13 -46.12 -19.60 -13.74
C LYS A 13 -45.27 -20.82 -14.13
N GLN A 14 -45.06 -21.65 -13.11
CA GLN A 14 -44.57 -23.03 -13.07
C GLN A 14 -45.19 -24.00 -14.10
N SER A 15 -44.41 -25.00 -14.48
CA SER A 15 -44.89 -26.35 -14.81
C SER A 15 -44.03 -27.39 -14.08
N GLU A 16 -44.69 -28.32 -13.40
CA GLU A 16 -44.15 -29.54 -12.75
C GLU A 16 -43.63 -30.55 -13.79
N TYR A 17 -42.72 -31.46 -13.40
CA TYR A 17 -42.82 -32.91 -13.65
C TYR A 17 -41.73 -33.70 -12.88
N GLU A 18 -42.20 -34.46 -11.88
CA GLU A 18 -41.89 -35.85 -11.49
C GLU A 18 -40.48 -36.34 -11.06
N LYS A 19 -40.47 -36.96 -9.88
CA LYS A 19 -39.36 -37.69 -9.23
C LYS A 19 -39.28 -39.14 -9.73
N THR A 20 -38.08 -39.65 -9.93
CA THR A 20 -37.78 -41.09 -9.82
C THR A 20 -36.52 -41.33 -8.99
N ASP A 21 -36.68 -42.23 -8.02
CA ASP A 21 -35.73 -42.70 -7.03
C ASP A 21 -34.92 -43.88 -7.62
N VAL A 22 -33.59 -43.83 -7.60
CA VAL A 22 -32.73 -45.00 -7.89
C VAL A 22 -31.48 -44.97 -7.00
N GLY A 23 -31.32 -46.02 -6.19
CA GLY A 23 -30.22 -46.22 -5.24
C GLY A 23 -28.84 -46.47 -5.86
N PRO A 24 -27.80 -46.70 -5.02
CA PRO A 24 -26.39 -46.61 -5.43
C PRO A 24 -25.93 -47.87 -6.19
N PRO A 25 -25.11 -47.74 -7.25
CA PRO A 25 -24.56 -48.89 -7.95
C PRO A 25 -23.33 -49.46 -7.23
N THR A 26 -23.28 -50.78 -7.23
CA THR A 26 -22.27 -51.67 -6.65
C THR A 26 -20.96 -51.69 -7.45
N MET A 27 -19.83 -51.85 -6.75
CA MET A 27 -18.50 -52.05 -7.34
C MET A 27 -18.40 -53.37 -8.11
N ARG A 28 -17.80 -53.32 -9.32
CA ARG A 28 -17.26 -54.47 -10.05
C ARG A 28 -15.78 -54.22 -10.42
N PRO A 29 -14.93 -55.27 -10.47
CA PRO A 29 -13.48 -55.13 -10.43
C PRO A 29 -12.84 -54.74 -11.77
N LEU A 30 -11.81 -53.89 -11.72
CA LEU A 30 -10.97 -53.51 -12.85
C LEU A 30 -10.14 -54.68 -13.37
N ARG A 31 -10.40 -55.11 -14.61
CA ARG A 31 -9.47 -55.87 -15.45
C ARG A 31 -8.97 -54.98 -16.59
N LEU A 32 -7.82 -54.33 -16.40
CA LEU A 32 -6.88 -53.79 -17.40
C LEU A 32 -5.79 -53.12 -16.56
N VAL A 33 -4.48 -53.38 -16.66
CA VAL A 33 -3.61 -53.04 -17.79
C VAL A 33 -2.24 -53.70 -17.53
N LYS A 34 -1.94 -54.87 -18.14
CA LYS A 34 -0.57 -55.43 -18.17
C LYS A 34 0.23 -55.01 -19.42
N ARG A 35 -0.41 -54.37 -20.41
CA ARG A 35 0.22 -53.96 -21.68
C ARG A 35 0.96 -52.61 -21.62
N SER A 36 0.64 -51.72 -20.67
CA SER A 36 1.29 -50.41 -20.59
C SER A 36 2.64 -50.41 -19.86
N LEU A 37 2.87 -51.35 -18.94
CA LEU A 37 4.14 -51.42 -18.21
C LEU A 37 5.31 -51.84 -19.11
N THR A 38 5.06 -52.75 -20.06
CA THR A 38 6.08 -53.23 -21.01
C THR A 38 6.53 -52.13 -21.97
N VAL A 39 5.62 -51.25 -22.38
CA VAL A 39 5.93 -50.10 -23.25
C VAL A 39 6.76 -49.06 -22.51
N VAL A 40 6.42 -48.76 -21.25
CA VAL A 40 7.18 -47.80 -20.42
C VAL A 40 8.59 -48.30 -20.16
N LEU A 41 8.76 -49.59 -19.85
CA LEU A 41 10.08 -50.18 -19.62
C LEU A 41 10.96 -50.18 -20.89
N ALA A 42 10.37 -50.43 -22.07
CA ALA A 42 11.10 -50.38 -23.33
C ALA A 42 11.59 -48.96 -23.68
N VAL A 43 10.76 -47.92 -23.43
CA VAL A 43 11.15 -46.51 -23.65
C VAL A 43 12.27 -46.09 -22.70
N CYS A 44 12.21 -46.50 -21.42
CA CYS A 44 13.28 -46.22 -20.46
C CYS A 44 14.59 -46.89 -20.86
N ALA A 45 14.55 -48.15 -21.32
CA ALA A 45 15.75 -48.86 -21.77
C ALA A 45 16.40 -48.19 -23.00
N LEU A 46 15.60 -47.76 -23.98
CA LEU A 46 16.08 -47.03 -25.15
C LEU A 46 16.73 -45.68 -24.79
N TYR A 47 16.16 -44.96 -23.81
CA TYR A 47 16.72 -43.69 -23.33
C TYR A 47 18.07 -43.90 -22.62
N ILE A 48 18.19 -44.93 -21.77
CA ILE A 48 19.44 -45.26 -21.09
C ILE A 48 20.52 -45.66 -22.11
N CYS A 49 20.18 -46.47 -23.11
CA CYS A 49 21.09 -46.81 -24.20
C CYS A 49 21.53 -45.58 -25.00
N PHE A 50 20.64 -44.63 -25.26
CA PHE A 50 20.97 -43.40 -25.98
C PHE A 50 21.93 -42.49 -25.18
N VAL A 51 21.72 -42.37 -23.87
CA VAL A 51 22.62 -41.61 -22.97
C VAL A 51 23.98 -42.29 -22.86
N ALA A 52 24.02 -43.62 -22.72
CA ALA A 52 25.27 -44.38 -22.70
C ALA A 52 26.03 -44.28 -24.03
N PHE A 53 25.33 -44.33 -25.16
CA PHE A 53 25.93 -44.19 -26.50
C PHE A 53 26.50 -42.78 -26.73
N LYS A 54 25.85 -41.73 -26.22
CA LYS A 54 26.42 -40.37 -26.24
C LYS A 54 27.61 -40.21 -25.29
N GLY A 55 27.63 -40.92 -24.15
CA GLY A 55 28.74 -40.90 -23.20
C GLY A 55 30.03 -41.54 -23.73
N LEU A 56 29.92 -42.47 -24.70
CA LEU A 56 31.06 -43.21 -25.27
C LEU A 56 31.78 -42.50 -26.44
N PHE A 57 31.21 -41.44 -27.01
CA PHE A 57 31.75 -40.77 -28.21
C PHE A 57 32.19 -39.30 -28.01
N VAL A 58 32.16 -38.78 -26.77
CA VAL A 58 32.74 -37.46 -26.49
C VAL A 58 34.21 -37.65 -26.13
N GLN A 59 35.09 -37.50 -27.12
CA GLN A 59 36.51 -37.28 -26.84
C GLN A 59 36.70 -35.91 -26.18
N PRO A 60 37.48 -35.80 -25.10
CA PRO A 60 37.79 -34.50 -24.50
C PRO A 60 38.68 -33.72 -25.45
N SER A 61 38.20 -32.56 -25.90
CA SER A 61 39.06 -31.56 -26.51
C SER A 61 39.93 -30.97 -25.40
N ASN A 62 41.25 -31.05 -25.57
CA ASN A 62 42.21 -30.38 -24.70
C ASN A 62 42.03 -28.86 -24.83
N VAL A 63 41.25 -28.28 -23.93
CA VAL A 63 41.25 -26.83 -23.70
C VAL A 63 42.38 -26.56 -22.73
N GLU A 64 43.46 -25.99 -23.22
CA GLU A 64 44.56 -25.44 -22.43
C GLU A 64 43.97 -24.36 -21.50
N ILE A 65 43.99 -24.62 -20.19
CA ILE A 65 43.61 -23.65 -19.16
C ILE A 65 44.80 -22.69 -19.03
N THR A 66 44.78 -21.59 -19.79
CA THR A 66 45.66 -20.45 -19.51
C THR A 66 45.31 -19.86 -18.14
N GLU A 67 46.34 -19.53 -17.37
CA GLU A 67 46.30 -19.04 -15.99
C GLU A 67 45.16 -18.04 -15.70
N PRO A 68 44.62 -18.03 -14.45
CA PRO A 68 43.63 -17.04 -14.07
C PRO A 68 44.23 -15.64 -14.15
N TYR A 69 43.63 -14.81 -15.01
CA TYR A 69 43.96 -13.40 -15.16
C TYR A 69 43.91 -12.72 -13.77
N ARG A 70 45.08 -12.44 -13.20
CA ARG A 70 45.22 -11.70 -11.94
C ARG A 70 44.83 -10.24 -12.26
N LEU A 71 43.62 -9.86 -11.88
CA LEU A 71 43.24 -8.45 -11.84
C LEU A 71 44.11 -7.75 -10.79
N GLU A 72 45.09 -6.98 -11.26
CA GLU A 72 45.77 -5.97 -10.47
C GLU A 72 44.73 -5.03 -9.85
N PRO A 73 44.75 -4.77 -8.53
CA PRO A 73 43.84 -3.82 -7.92
C PRO A 73 44.24 -2.41 -8.39
N THR A 74 43.55 -1.92 -9.41
CA THR A 74 43.58 -0.49 -9.73
C THR A 74 42.96 0.27 -8.56
N ALA A 75 43.67 1.31 -8.15
CA ALA A 75 43.39 2.10 -6.97
C ALA A 75 41.91 2.48 -6.85
N SER A 76 41.41 2.33 -5.63
CA SER A 76 40.16 2.86 -5.09
C SER A 76 39.81 4.24 -5.66
N ALA A 77 39.07 4.27 -6.76
CA ALA A 77 38.11 5.32 -7.02
C ALA A 77 36.87 4.94 -6.21
N THR A 78 36.61 5.67 -5.13
CA THR A 78 35.27 5.71 -4.54
C THR A 78 34.33 6.22 -5.62
N GLU A 79 33.73 5.32 -6.39
CA GLU A 79 32.48 5.62 -7.08
C GLU A 79 31.48 5.97 -5.96
N ASP A 80 31.33 7.27 -5.71
CA ASP A 80 30.21 7.81 -4.96
C ASP A 80 28.96 7.35 -5.70
N LYS A 81 28.37 6.23 -5.23
CA LYS A 81 27.02 5.85 -5.61
C LYS A 81 26.17 7.10 -5.38
N PRO A 82 25.39 7.57 -6.37
CA PRO A 82 24.53 8.73 -6.17
C PRO A 82 23.71 8.49 -4.90
N GLU A 83 23.85 9.37 -3.91
CA GLU A 83 23.23 9.20 -2.60
C GLU A 83 21.71 9.28 -2.76
N TRP A 84 21.09 8.12 -3.00
CA TRP A 84 19.67 8.03 -3.24
C TRP A 84 18.92 8.38 -1.96
N ARG A 85 18.05 9.38 -2.04
CA ARG A 85 17.20 9.74 -0.92
C ARG A 85 15.96 8.87 -0.92
N LYS A 86 15.79 8.09 0.14
CA LYS A 86 14.64 7.19 0.33
C LYS A 86 13.65 7.82 1.29
N ILE A 87 12.39 7.87 0.88
CA ILE A 87 11.30 8.44 1.64
C ILE A 87 10.19 7.40 1.76
N LEU A 88 9.82 7.07 2.99
CA LEU A 88 8.64 6.24 3.27
C LEU A 88 7.56 7.10 3.94
N LEU A 89 6.44 7.26 3.24
CA LEU A 89 5.25 7.95 3.70
C LEU A 89 4.25 6.94 4.27
N VAL A 90 4.17 6.90 5.59
CA VAL A 90 3.31 5.98 6.37
C VAL A 90 2.11 6.74 6.90
N ALA A 91 0.91 6.16 6.79
CA ALA A 91 -0.30 6.77 7.33
C ALA A 91 -1.38 5.73 7.59
N TYR A 92 -2.40 6.08 8.37
CA TYR A 92 -3.67 5.35 8.30
C TYR A 92 -4.43 5.76 7.03
N GLY A 93 -5.19 4.83 6.45
CA GLY A 93 -6.07 5.12 5.33
C GLY A 93 -7.00 6.29 5.66
N ARG A 94 -7.13 7.26 4.73
CA ARG A 94 -7.88 8.52 4.91
C ARG A 94 -7.23 9.58 5.80
N SER A 95 -5.92 9.50 6.04
CA SER A 95 -5.16 10.52 6.81
C SER A 95 -4.39 11.52 5.94
N GLY A 96 -4.85 11.79 4.71
CA GLY A 96 -4.22 12.78 3.82
C GLY A 96 -2.94 12.32 3.09
N SER A 97 -2.60 11.02 3.14
CA SER A 97 -1.39 10.50 2.49
C SER A 97 -1.39 10.65 0.97
N SER A 98 -2.55 10.60 0.29
CA SER A 98 -2.60 10.86 -1.15
C SER A 98 -2.27 12.32 -1.50
N LEU A 99 -2.79 13.29 -0.72
CA LEU A 99 -2.48 14.71 -0.91
C LEU A 99 -0.98 14.95 -0.65
N THR A 100 -0.48 14.46 0.47
CA THR A 100 0.92 14.62 0.87
C THR A 100 1.88 13.98 -0.15
N SER A 101 1.55 12.78 -0.63
CA SER A 101 2.32 12.12 -1.68
C SER A 101 2.30 12.90 -2.98
N ALA A 102 1.15 13.44 -3.39
CA ALA A 102 1.02 14.22 -4.62
C ALA A 102 1.78 15.55 -4.55
N ILE A 103 1.81 16.18 -3.37
CA ILE A 103 2.62 17.37 -3.12
C ILE A 103 4.10 17.05 -3.36
N ILE A 104 4.64 16.00 -2.72
CA ILE A 104 6.06 15.62 -2.84
C ILE A 104 6.41 15.15 -4.27
N ASP A 105 5.52 14.36 -4.88
CA ASP A 105 5.67 13.84 -6.25
C ASP A 105 5.72 14.94 -7.32
N ARG A 106 5.33 16.17 -6.98
CA ARG A 106 5.42 17.29 -7.91
C ARG A 106 6.87 17.71 -8.21
N HIS A 107 7.84 17.35 -7.36
CA HIS A 107 9.25 17.66 -7.58
C HIS A 107 9.87 16.75 -8.66
N PRO A 108 10.60 17.29 -9.66
CA PRO A 108 11.10 16.51 -10.82
C PRO A 108 12.05 15.37 -10.45
N ASP A 109 12.74 15.46 -9.32
CA ASP A 109 13.67 14.43 -8.84
C ASP A 109 13.00 13.22 -8.18
N VAL A 110 11.68 13.26 -7.97
CA VAL A 110 10.96 12.25 -7.20
C VAL A 110 10.40 11.17 -8.12
N PHE A 111 10.78 9.93 -7.85
CA PHE A 111 10.09 8.74 -8.35
C PHE A 111 9.17 8.21 -7.26
N SER A 112 7.85 8.40 -7.44
CA SER A 112 6.85 7.95 -6.47
C SER A 112 6.32 6.54 -6.75
N ILE A 113 5.92 5.86 -5.68
CA ILE A 113 5.31 4.53 -5.69
C ILE A 113 4.06 4.57 -4.81
N PHE A 114 2.93 4.13 -5.37
CA PHE A 114 1.64 4.21 -4.69
C PHE A 114 1.14 2.85 -4.19
N GLU A 115 1.06 2.70 -2.86
CA GLU A 115 0.45 1.57 -2.14
C GLU A 115 0.94 0.18 -2.61
N PRO A 116 2.26 -0.08 -2.62
CA PRO A 116 2.81 -1.33 -3.12
C PRO A 116 2.38 -2.56 -2.30
N LEU A 117 2.02 -2.36 -1.03
CA LEU A 117 1.63 -3.42 -0.09
C LEU A 117 0.18 -3.88 -0.24
N PHE A 118 -0.57 -3.35 -1.21
CA PHE A 118 -1.98 -3.72 -1.39
C PHE A 118 -2.16 -5.22 -1.63
N THR A 119 -1.46 -5.79 -2.62
CA THR A 119 -1.61 -7.21 -2.97
C THR A 119 -1.22 -8.10 -1.79
N LEU A 120 -0.08 -7.82 -1.13
CA LEU A 120 0.35 -8.53 0.08
C LEU A 120 -0.75 -8.53 1.16
N GLU A 121 -1.32 -7.37 1.49
CA GLU A 121 -2.43 -7.27 2.46
C GLU A 121 -3.61 -8.15 2.06
N GLN A 122 -3.93 -8.26 0.76
CA GLN A 122 -5.06 -9.05 0.31
C GLN A 122 -4.81 -10.57 0.39
N ARG A 123 -3.58 -11.01 0.07
CA ARG A 123 -3.20 -12.43 -0.03
C ARG A 123 -2.66 -13.04 1.26
N HIS A 124 -2.23 -12.23 2.23
CA HIS A 124 -1.55 -12.73 3.42
C HIS A 124 -2.44 -13.71 4.22
N PRO A 125 -1.95 -14.91 4.58
CA PRO A 125 -2.76 -15.95 5.22
C PRO A 125 -3.33 -15.54 6.58
N GLY A 126 -2.69 -14.60 7.27
CA GLY A 126 -3.14 -14.08 8.56
C GLY A 126 -4.27 -13.05 8.43
N ARG A 127 -4.64 -12.66 7.21
CA ARG A 127 -5.71 -11.71 6.96
C ARG A 127 -7.05 -12.26 7.44
N ILE A 128 -7.69 -11.53 8.34
CA ILE A 128 -9.11 -11.75 8.63
C ILE A 128 -9.93 -11.15 7.48
N LYS A 129 -10.60 -12.01 6.70
CA LYS A 129 -11.57 -11.57 5.70
C LYS A 129 -12.76 -10.93 6.42
N GLY A 130 -12.96 -9.65 6.18
CA GLY A 130 -14.11 -8.90 6.65
C GLY A 130 -14.27 -7.62 5.82
N PRO A 131 -15.39 -6.91 5.95
CA PRO A 131 -15.60 -5.66 5.22
C PRO A 131 -14.59 -4.58 5.62
N ARG A 132 -13.81 -4.77 6.70
CA ARG A 132 -13.01 -3.76 7.40
C ARG A 132 -11.52 -3.92 7.09
N GLN A 133 -10.73 -2.90 7.45
CA GLN A 133 -9.26 -2.91 7.38
C GLN A 133 -8.68 -4.26 7.85
N THR A 134 -7.68 -4.78 7.12
CA THR A 134 -7.10 -6.10 7.41
C THR A 134 -6.50 -6.10 8.82
N LEU A 135 -7.11 -6.88 9.72
CA LEU A 135 -6.48 -7.30 10.96
C LEU A 135 -5.73 -8.59 10.68
N ILE A 136 -4.52 -8.70 11.23
CA ILE A 136 -3.72 -9.93 11.17
C ILE A 136 -3.93 -10.71 12.47
N GLN A 137 -4.33 -11.98 12.35
CA GLN A 137 -4.95 -12.76 13.45
C GLN A 137 -4.08 -12.93 14.70
N THR A 138 -2.77 -13.11 14.53
CA THR A 138 -1.87 -13.42 15.64
C THR A 138 -0.60 -12.60 15.53
N LYS A 139 0.10 -12.43 16.65
CA LYS A 139 1.40 -11.73 16.67
C LYS A 139 2.40 -12.36 15.69
N ARG A 140 2.52 -13.69 15.67
CA ARG A 140 3.39 -14.41 14.72
C ARG A 140 3.05 -14.09 13.27
N MET A 141 1.76 -14.00 12.94
CA MET A 141 1.33 -13.64 11.59
C MET A 141 1.58 -12.16 11.29
N GLN A 142 1.48 -11.28 12.30
CA GLN A 142 1.83 -9.87 12.15
C GLN A 142 3.33 -9.72 11.89
N ASP A 143 4.18 -10.44 12.62
CA ASP A 143 5.63 -10.45 12.40
C ASP A 143 5.98 -10.96 10.98
N SER A 144 5.28 -12.00 10.51
CA SER A 144 5.42 -12.50 9.13
C SER A 144 5.02 -11.44 8.10
N TYR A 145 3.87 -10.80 8.30
CA TYR A 145 3.36 -9.74 7.44
C TYR A 145 4.31 -8.54 7.37
N ASP A 146 4.82 -8.11 8.52
CA ASP A 146 5.74 -6.97 8.65
C ASP A 146 7.06 -7.25 7.93
N ASN A 147 7.59 -8.48 8.03
CA ASN A 147 8.79 -8.89 7.30
C ASN A 147 8.59 -8.89 5.78
N GLU A 148 7.46 -9.43 5.28
CA GLU A 148 7.13 -9.37 3.84
C GLU A 148 6.94 -7.91 3.38
N CYS A 149 6.33 -7.06 4.21
CA CYS A 149 6.17 -5.65 3.92
C CYS A 149 7.52 -4.94 3.79
N ILE A 150 8.45 -5.16 4.73
CA ILE A 150 9.81 -4.59 4.68
C ILE A 150 10.51 -5.03 3.39
N ALA A 151 10.45 -6.32 3.03
CA ALA A 151 11.07 -6.82 1.81
C ALA A 151 10.52 -6.14 0.54
N ILE A 152 9.19 -6.01 0.41
CA ILE A 152 8.57 -5.33 -0.75
C ILE A 152 8.97 -3.85 -0.79
N LEU A 153 8.94 -3.15 0.35
CA LEU A 153 9.32 -1.74 0.42
C LEU A 153 10.80 -1.53 0.05
N GLU A 154 11.70 -2.39 0.52
CA GLU A 154 13.12 -2.35 0.18
C GLU A 154 13.34 -2.56 -1.33
N ILE A 155 12.59 -3.46 -1.96
CA ILE A 155 12.65 -3.65 -3.42
C ILE A 155 12.29 -2.34 -4.15
N PHE A 156 11.20 -1.69 -3.77
CA PHE A 156 10.77 -0.45 -4.41
C PHE A 156 11.73 0.71 -4.15
N LEU A 157 12.23 0.86 -2.92
CA LEU A 157 13.16 1.93 -2.55
C LEU A 157 14.54 1.79 -3.21
N ASN A 158 14.94 0.57 -3.58
CA ASN A 158 16.21 0.28 -4.25
C ASN A 158 16.07 0.05 -5.76
N CYS A 159 14.88 0.21 -6.34
CA CYS A 159 14.59 -0.08 -7.74
C CYS A 159 14.93 -1.53 -8.17
N SER A 160 14.94 -2.48 -7.23
CA SER A 160 15.34 -3.89 -7.47
C SER A 160 14.15 -4.75 -7.91
N PHE A 161 13.35 -4.23 -8.84
CA PHE A 161 12.07 -4.83 -9.23
C PHE A 161 12.20 -6.30 -9.65
N GLU A 162 13.38 -6.72 -10.11
CA GLU A 162 13.71 -8.09 -10.52
C GLU A 162 13.49 -9.13 -9.40
N SER A 163 13.51 -8.69 -8.14
CA SER A 163 13.26 -9.54 -6.97
C SER A 163 11.80 -9.60 -6.55
N MET A 164 10.88 -8.98 -7.30
CA MET A 164 9.46 -8.89 -6.94
C MET A 164 8.64 -10.05 -7.51
N ASN A 165 7.67 -10.52 -6.73
CA ASN A 165 6.69 -11.50 -7.19
C ASN A 165 5.76 -10.88 -8.25
N VAL A 166 5.35 -11.68 -9.24
CA VAL A 166 4.50 -11.23 -10.36
C VAL A 166 3.17 -10.65 -9.85
N GLU A 167 2.59 -11.22 -8.80
CA GLU A 167 1.34 -10.73 -8.20
C GLU A 167 1.50 -9.34 -7.57
N ASP A 168 2.66 -9.07 -6.97
CA ASP A 168 2.96 -7.79 -6.32
C ASP A 168 3.29 -6.70 -7.36
N ILE A 169 3.91 -7.05 -8.49
CA ILE A 169 4.06 -6.15 -9.66
C ILE A 169 2.68 -5.87 -10.30
N GLY A 170 1.81 -6.90 -10.35
CA GLY A 170 0.42 -6.81 -10.83
C GLY A 170 -0.52 -5.96 -9.97
N ASN A 171 -0.04 -5.40 -8.86
CA ASN A 171 -0.82 -4.57 -7.95
C ASN A 171 -1.41 -3.34 -8.66
N PHE A 172 -2.73 -3.34 -8.85
CA PHE A 172 -3.43 -2.27 -9.55
C PHE A 172 -3.30 -0.89 -8.89
N GLN A 173 -2.95 -0.80 -7.61
CA GLN A 173 -2.75 0.50 -6.95
C GLN A 173 -1.54 1.27 -7.48
N LEU A 174 -0.54 0.57 -8.04
CA LEU A 174 0.67 1.17 -8.60
C LEU A 174 0.37 2.15 -9.75
N ARG A 175 -0.78 2.02 -10.44
CA ARG A 175 -1.23 2.94 -11.49
C ARG A 175 -1.49 4.38 -11.01
N ASN A 176 -1.69 4.56 -9.70
CA ASN A 176 -2.12 5.83 -9.10
C ASN A 176 -0.96 6.79 -8.80
N SER A 177 0.26 6.46 -9.21
CA SER A 177 1.42 7.35 -9.17
C SER A 177 2.11 7.36 -10.54
N PRO A 178 2.65 8.50 -11.00
CA PRO A 178 3.44 8.57 -12.22
C PRO A 178 4.65 7.61 -12.24
N GLY A 179 5.38 7.48 -11.13
CA GLY A 179 6.58 6.65 -11.06
C GLY A 179 6.27 5.16 -11.20
N SER A 180 5.31 4.64 -10.42
CA SER A 180 4.97 3.21 -10.46
C SER A 180 4.01 2.80 -11.57
N ARG A 181 3.40 3.73 -12.32
CA ARG A 181 2.41 3.41 -13.35
C ARG A 181 2.98 2.57 -14.49
N LEU A 182 4.15 2.93 -15.02
CA LEU A 182 4.77 2.19 -16.11
C LEU A 182 5.04 0.74 -15.71
N LEU A 183 5.52 0.52 -14.47
CA LEU A 183 5.75 -0.84 -13.95
C LEU A 183 4.47 -1.69 -13.96
N TRP A 184 3.35 -1.11 -13.53
CA TRP A 184 2.04 -1.78 -13.56
C TRP A 184 1.53 -2.03 -14.99
N GLU A 185 1.71 -1.08 -15.91
CA GLU A 185 1.34 -1.28 -17.32
C GLU A 185 2.14 -2.44 -17.94
N CYS A 186 3.43 -2.55 -17.58
CA CYS A 186 4.27 -3.66 -18.01
C CYS A 186 3.71 -5.01 -17.54
N SER A 187 3.20 -5.10 -16.30
CA SER A 187 2.65 -6.34 -15.74
C SER A 187 1.29 -6.75 -16.31
N LEU A 188 0.53 -5.82 -16.89
CA LEU A 188 -0.67 -6.16 -17.67
C LEU A 188 -0.30 -6.69 -19.05
N SER A 189 0.76 -6.12 -19.63
CA SER A 189 1.17 -6.41 -21.00
C SER A 189 1.92 -7.73 -21.17
N THR A 190 2.44 -8.32 -20.09
CA THR A 190 2.99 -9.69 -20.06
C THR A 190 1.97 -10.76 -20.45
N LEU A 191 0.66 -10.46 -20.38
CA LEU A 191 -0.41 -11.36 -20.82
C LEU A 191 -0.70 -11.26 -22.34
N GLN A 192 -0.23 -10.21 -23.02
CA GLN A 192 -0.58 -9.90 -24.41
C GLN A 192 0.61 -9.70 -25.35
N LYS A 193 1.83 -9.61 -24.83
CA LYS A 193 3.06 -9.35 -25.59
C LYS A 193 4.01 -10.54 -25.58
N THR A 194 4.97 -10.55 -26.51
CA THR A 194 6.07 -11.51 -26.46
C THR A 194 6.91 -11.32 -25.18
N PRO A 195 7.57 -12.38 -24.67
CA PRO A 195 8.43 -12.28 -23.49
C PRO A 195 9.48 -11.16 -23.57
N ARG A 196 10.04 -10.92 -24.77
CA ARG A 196 11.01 -9.86 -25.02
C ARG A 196 10.42 -8.47 -24.81
N ALA A 197 9.23 -8.20 -25.35
CA ALA A 197 8.60 -6.89 -25.21
C ALA A 197 8.16 -6.60 -23.75
N ALA A 198 7.79 -7.64 -23.00
CA ALA A 198 7.54 -7.52 -21.57
C ALA A 198 8.81 -7.18 -20.79
N LEU A 199 9.91 -7.88 -21.07
CA LEU A 199 11.22 -7.60 -20.47
C LEU A 199 11.69 -6.18 -20.78
N ASP A 200 11.59 -5.74 -22.04
CA ASP A 200 11.97 -4.38 -22.45
C ASP A 200 11.15 -3.31 -21.71
N CYS A 201 9.85 -3.54 -21.51
CA CYS A 201 8.99 -2.64 -20.73
C CYS A 201 9.46 -2.56 -19.28
N PHE A 202 9.71 -3.72 -18.66
CA PHE A 202 10.17 -3.80 -17.28
C PHE A 202 11.53 -3.10 -17.07
N LEU A 203 12.48 -3.31 -17.98
CA LEU A 203 13.78 -2.64 -17.95
C LEU A 203 13.63 -1.11 -18.07
N LYS A 204 12.69 -0.62 -18.89
CA LYS A 204 12.37 0.82 -18.97
C LYS A 204 11.80 1.34 -17.66
N ALA A 205 10.89 0.61 -17.00
CA ALA A 205 10.35 0.99 -15.70
C ALA A 205 11.45 1.06 -14.62
N ARG A 206 12.35 0.07 -14.58
CA ARG A 206 13.50 0.04 -13.69
C ARG A 206 14.45 1.22 -13.96
N GLN A 207 14.76 1.49 -15.22
CA GLN A 207 15.61 2.63 -15.59
C GLN A 207 14.98 3.98 -15.26
N ALA A 208 13.65 4.11 -15.34
CA ALA A 208 12.97 5.29 -14.86
C ALA A 208 13.18 5.49 -13.35
N CYS A 209 13.05 4.44 -12.54
CA CYS A 209 13.32 4.49 -11.10
C CYS A 209 14.77 4.89 -10.78
N LEU A 210 15.75 4.27 -11.46
CA LEU A 210 17.18 4.50 -11.23
C LEU A 210 17.63 5.93 -11.55
N ARG A 211 17.01 6.57 -12.55
CA ARG A 211 17.35 7.94 -12.99
C ARG A 211 16.92 9.04 -12.02
N HIS A 212 15.89 8.79 -11.21
CA HIS A 212 15.43 9.78 -10.22
C HIS A 212 16.26 9.62 -8.95
N PRO A 213 16.84 10.68 -8.38
CA PRO A 213 17.66 10.54 -7.18
C PRO A 213 16.80 10.27 -5.93
N VAL A 214 15.51 10.63 -5.93
CA VAL A 214 14.62 10.49 -4.77
C VAL A 214 13.56 9.41 -5.01
N LYS A 215 13.38 8.50 -4.05
CA LYS A 215 12.39 7.42 -4.10
C LYS A 215 11.37 7.66 -3.00
N LEU A 216 10.11 7.86 -3.38
CA LEU A 216 8.99 8.04 -2.46
C LEU A 216 8.07 6.83 -2.50
N VAL A 217 7.99 6.07 -1.41
CA VAL A 217 6.98 5.03 -1.26
C VAL A 217 5.90 5.49 -0.30
N LYS A 218 4.64 5.47 -0.75
CA LYS A 218 3.47 5.77 0.08
C LYS A 218 2.71 4.49 0.41
N SER A 219 2.45 4.23 1.69
CA SER A 219 1.66 3.06 2.12
C SER A 219 0.77 3.37 3.32
N VAL A 220 -0.49 2.93 3.25
CA VAL A 220 -1.42 2.95 4.40
C VAL A 220 -1.56 1.59 5.11
N ARG A 221 -0.67 0.66 4.76
CA ARG A 221 -0.68 -0.75 5.19
C ARG A 221 0.55 -1.14 6.00
N PHE A 222 1.36 -0.14 6.36
CA PHE A 222 2.60 -0.34 7.11
C PHE A 222 2.45 0.26 8.51
N ARG A 223 2.80 -0.51 9.55
CA ARG A 223 2.48 -0.22 10.95
C ARG A 223 3.70 0.27 11.73
N GLY A 224 3.46 0.92 12.88
CA GLY A 224 4.51 1.59 13.65
C GLY A 224 5.67 0.67 14.07
N GLN A 225 5.38 -0.58 14.44
CA GLN A 225 6.38 -1.57 14.83
C GLN A 225 7.35 -1.90 13.68
N ALA A 226 6.82 -2.07 12.47
CA ALA A 226 7.62 -2.36 11.29
C ALA A 226 8.44 -1.14 10.84
N VAL A 227 7.99 0.10 11.13
CA VAL A 227 8.77 1.32 10.86
C VAL A 227 10.10 1.33 11.60
N ALA A 228 10.11 0.93 12.87
CA ALA A 228 11.35 0.87 13.66
C ALA A 228 12.38 -0.08 13.03
N GLN A 229 11.93 -1.27 12.59
CA GLN A 229 12.76 -2.26 11.91
C GLN A 229 13.25 -1.75 10.55
N MET A 230 12.36 -1.13 9.77
CA MET A 230 12.67 -0.57 8.46
C MET A 230 13.77 0.51 8.54
N MET A 231 13.65 1.44 9.50
CA MET A 231 14.64 2.51 9.70
C MET A 231 15.99 2.00 10.20
N ALA A 232 16.00 0.95 11.02
CA ALA A 232 17.23 0.33 11.50
C ALA A 232 18.01 -0.35 10.35
N ARG A 233 17.30 -0.96 9.38
CA ARG A 233 17.89 -1.63 8.21
C ARG A 233 18.35 -0.65 7.12
N ASN A 234 17.70 0.50 7.00
CA ASN A 234 17.93 1.46 5.91
C ASN A 234 18.44 2.79 6.48
N ARG A 235 19.75 3.01 6.47
CA ARG A 235 20.41 4.17 7.13
C ARG A 235 20.09 5.52 6.46
N ASP A 236 19.79 5.50 5.18
CA ASP A 236 19.45 6.63 4.30
C ASP A 236 17.93 6.91 4.24
N LEU A 237 17.11 6.10 4.91
CA LEU A 237 15.66 6.25 4.89
C LEU A 237 15.18 7.38 5.79
N LYS A 238 14.42 8.33 5.21
CA LYS A 238 13.54 9.24 5.92
C LYS A 238 12.10 8.71 5.95
N VAL A 239 11.41 8.90 7.08
CA VAL A 239 10.03 8.48 7.30
C VAL A 239 9.16 9.72 7.57
N LEU A 240 8.10 9.85 6.80
CA LEU A 240 7.00 10.75 7.10
C LEU A 240 5.85 9.94 7.68
N TYR A 241 5.50 10.18 8.94
CA TYR A 241 4.41 9.46 9.61
C TYR A 241 3.21 10.39 9.82
N LEU A 242 2.13 10.14 9.09
CA LEU A 242 0.95 11.01 9.09
C LEU A 242 -0.07 10.58 10.13
N VAL A 243 -0.55 11.57 10.87
CA VAL A 243 -1.62 11.42 11.85
C VAL A 243 -2.82 12.29 11.47
N ARG A 244 -4.00 11.87 11.87
CA ARG A 244 -5.26 12.59 11.68
C ARG A 244 -6.15 12.37 12.89
N ASP A 245 -7.09 13.29 13.14
CA ASP A 245 -8.13 13.11 14.16
C ASP A 245 -8.79 11.72 13.99
N PRO A 246 -8.79 10.86 15.02
CA PRO A 246 -9.44 9.55 14.97
C PRO A 246 -10.90 9.60 14.50
N ARG A 247 -11.68 10.61 14.90
CA ARG A 247 -13.08 10.79 14.47
C ARG A 247 -13.16 11.06 12.98
N GLY A 248 -12.29 11.95 12.48
CA GLY A 248 -12.19 12.25 11.06
C GLY A 248 -11.75 11.07 10.21
N THR A 249 -10.84 10.25 10.75
CA THR A 249 -10.34 9.03 10.12
C THR A 249 -11.45 7.98 10.04
N ILE A 250 -12.06 7.62 11.16
CA ILE A 250 -13.13 6.61 11.25
C ILE A 250 -14.34 7.02 10.40
N SER A 251 -14.81 8.27 10.51
CA SER A 251 -15.91 8.78 9.69
C SER A 251 -15.60 8.67 8.20
N SER A 252 -14.40 9.07 7.78
CA SER A 252 -14.03 9.02 6.38
C SER A 252 -13.82 7.60 5.85
N GLN A 253 -13.28 6.69 6.66
CA GLN A 253 -13.11 5.29 6.29
C GLN A 253 -14.47 4.60 6.17
N ASN A 254 -15.39 4.87 7.10
CA ASN A 254 -16.73 4.31 7.04
C ASN A 254 -17.42 4.68 5.72
N ILE A 255 -17.37 5.96 5.34
CA ILE A 255 -17.96 6.44 4.07
C ILE A 255 -17.26 5.84 2.84
N ALA A 256 -15.93 5.77 2.85
CA ALA A 256 -15.15 5.43 1.66
C ALA A 256 -14.98 3.93 1.42
N PHE A 257 -15.01 3.12 2.48
CA PHE A 257 -14.61 1.72 2.40
C PHE A 257 -15.70 0.73 2.81
N TRP A 258 -16.53 1.04 3.82
CA TRP A 258 -17.25 -0.03 4.53
C TRP A 258 -18.76 0.15 4.64
N LYS A 259 -19.25 1.39 4.75
CA LYS A 259 -20.67 1.73 5.01
C LYS A 259 -21.28 0.90 6.17
N LEU A 260 -20.51 0.75 7.25
CA LEU A 260 -20.89 0.04 8.47
C LEU A 260 -22.07 0.71 9.18
N VAL A 261 -22.89 -0.12 9.83
CA VAL A 261 -23.85 0.35 10.82
C VAL A 261 -23.15 0.80 12.11
N THR A 262 -23.88 1.45 13.01
CA THR A 262 -23.30 2.08 14.21
C THR A 262 -22.54 1.09 15.10
N ASP A 263 -23.13 -0.04 15.48
CA ASP A 263 -22.50 -1.01 16.40
C ASP A 263 -21.19 -1.60 15.83
N GLU A 264 -21.18 -1.84 14.53
CA GLU A 264 -19.99 -2.27 13.81
C GLU A 264 -18.89 -1.20 13.81
N THR A 265 -19.28 0.06 13.67
CA THR A 265 -18.39 1.23 13.76
C THR A 265 -17.83 1.39 15.16
N LEU A 266 -18.62 1.15 16.22
CA LEU A 266 -18.16 1.20 17.61
C LEU A 266 -17.11 0.13 17.89
N ASN A 267 -17.35 -1.10 17.44
CA ASN A 267 -16.38 -2.19 17.56
C ASN A 267 -15.09 -1.91 16.77
N TYR A 268 -15.20 -1.30 15.58
CA TYR A 268 -14.03 -0.85 14.83
C TYR A 268 -13.26 0.27 15.56
N THR A 269 -13.98 1.24 16.12
CA THR A 269 -13.41 2.39 16.86
C THR A 269 -12.48 1.92 17.98
N ARG A 270 -12.93 0.95 18.79
CA ARG A 270 -12.10 0.37 19.86
C ARG A 270 -10.79 -0.21 19.32
N LYS A 271 -10.86 -1.00 18.25
CA LYS A 271 -9.68 -1.62 17.62
C LYS A 271 -8.76 -0.59 16.98
N PHE A 272 -9.31 0.40 16.28
CA PHE A 272 -8.55 1.49 15.70
C PHE A 272 -7.77 2.27 16.75
N CYS A 273 -8.42 2.67 17.85
CA CYS A 273 -7.76 3.41 18.92
C CYS A 273 -6.64 2.58 19.59
N GLN A 274 -6.86 1.28 19.79
CA GLN A 274 -5.81 0.38 20.29
C GLN A 274 -4.61 0.32 19.33
N MET A 275 -4.86 0.07 18.05
CA MET A 275 -3.82 0.01 17.02
C MET A 275 -3.03 1.32 16.93
N PHE A 276 -3.73 2.46 16.97
CA PHE A 276 -3.08 3.76 16.88
C PHE A 276 -2.21 4.06 18.11
N ARG A 277 -2.68 3.69 19.32
CA ARG A 277 -1.87 3.76 20.56
C ARG A 277 -0.59 2.96 20.45
N GLU A 278 -0.69 1.71 20.00
CA GLU A 278 0.44 0.79 19.83
C GLU A 278 1.45 1.34 18.80
N ASP A 279 0.97 1.87 17.68
CA ASP A 279 1.82 2.49 16.67
C ASP A 279 2.55 3.73 17.20
N LEU A 280 1.84 4.62 17.91
CA LEU A 280 2.46 5.81 18.53
C LEU A 280 3.52 5.42 19.56
N ALA A 281 3.26 4.39 20.37
CA ALA A 281 4.24 3.87 21.31
C ALA A 281 5.48 3.29 20.61
N ALA A 282 5.30 2.61 19.47
CA ALA A 282 6.40 2.04 18.70
C ALA A 282 7.28 3.10 18.00
N ILE A 283 6.69 4.18 17.48
CA ILE A 283 7.45 5.22 16.77
C ILE A 283 8.04 6.27 17.71
N GLN A 284 7.51 6.46 18.92
CA GLN A 284 7.95 7.52 19.82
C GLN A 284 9.47 7.49 20.11
N PRO A 285 10.11 6.34 20.43
CA PRO A 285 11.57 6.30 20.64
C PRO A 285 12.40 6.60 19.38
N LEU A 286 11.80 6.54 18.19
CA LEU A 286 12.49 6.82 16.93
C LEU A 286 12.79 8.31 16.76
N PHE A 287 12.04 9.19 17.41
CA PHE A 287 12.30 10.64 17.37
C PHE A 287 13.57 11.01 18.12
N ASP A 288 13.90 10.31 19.22
CA ASP A 288 15.18 10.49 19.91
C ASP A 288 16.33 9.84 19.13
N ARG A 289 16.07 8.66 18.56
CA ARG A 289 17.11 7.85 17.88
C ARG A 289 17.47 8.39 16.50
N TYR A 290 16.51 8.97 15.80
CA TYR A 290 16.64 9.37 14.39
C TYR A 290 15.99 10.75 14.11
N PRO A 291 16.32 11.82 14.86
CA PRO A 291 15.61 13.11 14.82
C PRO A 291 15.52 13.72 13.42
N ASP A 292 16.55 13.56 12.57
CA ASP A 292 16.60 14.13 11.21
C ASP A 292 16.01 13.22 10.12
N ARG A 293 15.52 12.04 10.52
CA ARG A 293 15.03 10.99 9.61
C ARG A 293 13.60 10.58 9.87
N ILE A 294 12.94 11.04 10.93
CA ILE A 294 11.50 10.83 11.12
C ILE A 294 10.79 12.14 11.41
N LYS A 295 9.67 12.39 10.74
CA LYS A 295 8.81 13.54 11.01
C LYS A 295 7.35 13.09 11.13
N LEU A 296 6.69 13.52 12.19
CA LEU A 296 5.24 13.38 12.33
C LEU A 296 4.56 14.54 11.61
N VAL A 297 3.47 14.28 10.89
CA VAL A 297 2.72 15.31 10.16
C VAL A 297 1.24 15.17 10.46
N ARG A 298 0.64 16.17 11.10
CA ARG A 298 -0.80 16.18 11.33
C ARG A 298 -1.54 16.72 10.11
N TYR A 299 -2.48 15.92 9.62
CA TYR A 299 -3.28 16.24 8.44
C TYR A 299 -4.03 17.58 8.57
N GLU A 300 -4.58 17.88 9.74
CA GLU A 300 -5.30 19.14 9.99
C GLU A 300 -4.37 20.35 9.88
N THR A 301 -3.13 20.25 10.37
CA THR A 301 -2.12 21.32 10.25
C THR A 301 -1.77 21.57 8.78
N LEU A 302 -1.50 20.50 8.01
CA LEU A 302 -1.27 20.60 6.56
C LEU A 302 -2.50 21.19 5.84
N ALA A 303 -3.70 20.81 6.22
CA ALA A 303 -4.93 21.29 5.57
C ALA A 303 -5.27 22.75 5.91
N GLU A 304 -4.84 23.25 7.07
CA GLU A 304 -5.03 24.65 7.49
C GLU A 304 -3.98 25.59 6.91
N LYS A 305 -2.73 25.13 6.82
CA LYS A 305 -1.58 25.93 6.39
C LYS A 305 -0.81 25.20 5.28
N PRO A 306 -1.45 24.92 4.12
CA PRO A 306 -0.89 24.02 3.11
C PRO A 306 0.45 24.47 2.56
N LEU A 307 0.61 25.76 2.27
CA LEU A 307 1.88 26.29 1.75
C LEU A 307 3.02 26.19 2.77
N LEU A 308 2.79 26.68 3.99
CA LEU A 308 3.78 26.69 5.06
C LEU A 308 4.24 25.27 5.44
N VAL A 309 3.29 24.35 5.67
CA VAL A 309 3.63 22.97 6.03
C VAL A 309 4.30 22.23 4.87
N SER A 310 3.90 22.51 3.62
CA SER A 310 4.57 21.90 2.45
C SER A 310 6.02 22.38 2.32
N GLU A 311 6.28 23.67 2.55
CA GLU A 311 7.65 24.22 2.53
C GLU A 311 8.53 23.59 3.63
N GLU A 312 7.99 23.44 4.85
CA GLU A 312 8.67 22.71 5.94
C GLU A 312 8.93 21.23 5.61
N LEU A 313 7.96 20.56 4.97
CA LEU A 313 8.12 19.18 4.53
C LEU A 313 9.26 19.06 3.51
N TYR A 314 9.32 19.96 2.54
CA TYR A 314 10.40 19.98 1.56
C TYR A 314 11.76 20.23 2.20
N GLY A 315 11.85 21.16 3.14
CA GLY A 315 13.06 21.38 3.94
C GLY A 315 13.52 20.11 4.68
N PHE A 316 12.61 19.42 5.36
CA PHE A 316 12.92 18.15 6.02
C PHE A 316 13.40 17.07 5.04
N LEU A 317 12.84 17.01 3.83
CA LEU A 317 13.23 16.05 2.79
C LEU A 317 14.52 16.45 2.03
N GLY A 318 15.04 17.66 2.26
CA GLY A 318 16.15 18.24 1.51
C GLY A 318 15.78 18.55 0.05
N LEU A 319 14.50 18.77 -0.25
CA LEU A 319 14.01 19.09 -1.58
C LEU A 319 13.78 20.59 -1.73
N SER A 320 13.93 21.11 -2.95
CA SER A 320 13.65 22.51 -3.23
C SER A 320 12.15 22.76 -3.36
N PHE A 321 11.62 23.75 -2.64
CA PHE A 321 10.20 24.11 -2.73
C PHE A 321 9.99 25.10 -3.91
N THR A 322 9.95 24.56 -5.13
CA THR A 322 9.90 25.35 -6.36
C THR A 322 8.57 26.08 -6.57
N SER A 323 8.55 27.03 -7.52
CA SER A 323 7.32 27.72 -7.96
C SER A 323 6.22 26.72 -8.38
N ASP A 324 6.60 25.68 -9.11
CA ASP A 324 5.66 24.67 -9.63
C ASP A 324 5.02 23.85 -8.50
N VAL A 325 5.80 23.55 -7.44
CA VAL A 325 5.27 22.89 -6.24
C VAL A 325 4.36 23.85 -5.49
N ARG A 326 4.76 25.11 -5.30
CA ARG A 326 3.97 26.13 -4.61
C ARG A 326 2.61 26.34 -5.29
N GLU A 327 2.61 26.47 -6.62
CA GLU A 327 1.40 26.62 -7.43
C GLU A 327 0.51 25.38 -7.33
N PHE A 328 1.08 24.17 -7.44
CA PHE A 328 0.34 22.93 -7.25
C PHE A 328 -0.33 22.86 -5.87
N VAL A 329 0.41 23.16 -4.80
CA VAL A 329 -0.13 23.17 -3.43
C VAL A 329 -1.29 24.15 -3.32
N PHE A 330 -1.14 25.37 -3.82
CA PHE A 330 -2.19 26.38 -3.80
C PHE A 330 -3.45 25.93 -4.56
N ASN A 331 -3.28 25.42 -5.79
CA ASN A 331 -4.38 24.96 -6.62
C ASN A 331 -5.07 23.72 -6.05
N SER A 332 -4.34 22.74 -5.53
CA SER A 332 -4.95 21.52 -4.97
C SER A 332 -5.61 21.72 -3.60
N THR A 333 -5.39 22.85 -2.92
CA THR A 333 -5.88 23.05 -1.53
C THR A 333 -6.77 24.27 -1.32
N SER A 334 -6.52 25.36 -2.04
CA SER A 334 -7.07 26.69 -1.74
C SER A 334 -7.85 27.32 -2.90
N ALA A 335 -7.56 26.93 -4.15
CA ALA A 335 -8.13 27.58 -5.34
C ALA A 335 -8.72 26.62 -6.40
N GLY A 336 -8.53 25.31 -6.26
CA GLY A 336 -8.94 24.33 -7.28
C GLY A 336 -10.42 23.94 -7.23
N HIS A 337 -10.85 23.17 -8.23
CA HIS A 337 -12.22 22.65 -8.28
C HIS A 337 -12.47 21.60 -7.19
N LYS A 338 -13.65 21.67 -6.57
CA LYS A 338 -14.12 20.63 -5.64
C LYS A 338 -14.52 19.38 -6.43
N SER A 339 -13.64 18.38 -6.47
CA SER A 339 -14.00 17.06 -6.97
C SER A 339 -15.04 16.38 -6.05
N THR A 340 -16.04 15.72 -6.66
CA THR A 340 -17.04 14.89 -5.94
C THR A 340 -16.53 13.48 -5.65
N TYR A 341 -15.36 13.11 -6.19
CA TYR A 341 -14.77 11.78 -6.01
C TYR A 341 -14.09 11.67 -4.63
N ASN A 342 -14.47 10.64 -3.87
CA ASN A 342 -14.01 10.46 -2.49
C ASN A 342 -12.49 10.32 -2.34
N PHE A 343 -11.77 9.89 -3.38
CA PHE A 343 -10.31 9.69 -3.36
C PHE A 343 -9.52 10.81 -4.04
N ALA A 344 -10.18 11.84 -4.56
CA ALA A 344 -9.50 12.98 -5.17
C ALA A 344 -8.64 13.72 -4.13
N THR A 345 -7.52 14.27 -4.57
CA THR A 345 -6.61 15.09 -3.78
C THR A 345 -6.98 16.56 -3.83
N ASP A 346 -7.59 17.02 -4.92
CA ASP A 346 -7.96 18.42 -5.10
C ASP A 346 -9.15 18.81 -4.21
N ARG A 347 -8.97 19.93 -3.52
CA ARG A 347 -9.94 20.58 -2.65
C ARG A 347 -9.95 22.06 -2.96
N ALA A 348 -11.15 22.60 -3.17
CA ALA A 348 -11.35 24.06 -3.21
C ALA A 348 -11.05 24.73 -1.85
N ASN A 349 -11.15 23.96 -0.75
CA ASN A 349 -10.79 24.40 0.59
C ASN A 349 -10.41 23.16 1.43
N SER A 350 -9.11 22.96 1.62
CA SER A 350 -8.55 21.84 2.37
C SER A 350 -8.97 21.84 3.84
N THR A 351 -9.07 23.03 4.46
CA THR A 351 -9.50 23.18 5.86
C THR A 351 -10.92 22.68 6.05
N SER A 352 -11.86 23.14 5.22
CA SER A 352 -13.25 22.69 5.23
C SER A 352 -13.36 21.18 5.02
N ALA A 353 -12.57 20.63 4.09
CA ALA A 353 -12.53 19.19 3.84
C ALA A 353 -11.98 18.39 5.03
N ALA A 354 -10.99 18.93 5.75
CA ALA A 354 -10.40 18.28 6.90
C ALA A 354 -11.42 18.11 8.05
N TYR A 355 -12.25 19.12 8.28
CA TYR A 355 -13.27 19.15 9.34
C TYR A 355 -14.67 18.70 8.91
N ALA A 356 -14.87 18.31 7.65
CA ALA A 356 -16.17 17.89 7.12
C ALA A 356 -16.81 16.70 7.86
N TRP A 357 -16.00 15.90 8.57
CA TRP A 357 -16.49 14.77 9.38
C TRP A 357 -17.44 15.21 10.49
N ARG A 358 -17.32 16.44 11.01
CA ARG A 358 -18.17 16.98 12.09
C ARG A 358 -19.65 17.02 11.75
N ARG A 359 -19.99 17.12 10.46
CA ARG A 359 -21.38 17.11 9.97
C ARG A 359 -21.90 15.71 9.58
N ARG A 360 -21.03 14.69 9.62
CA ARG A 360 -21.30 13.37 9.02
C ARG A 360 -21.21 12.23 10.02
N ILE A 361 -20.40 12.37 11.05
CA ILE A 361 -20.23 11.34 12.06
C ILE A 361 -21.44 11.34 13.01
N HIS A 362 -21.93 10.15 13.35
CA HIS A 362 -22.95 10.00 14.38
C HIS A 362 -22.34 10.24 15.77
N PHE A 363 -23.03 10.99 16.62
CA PHE A 363 -22.52 11.36 17.93
C PHE A 363 -22.15 10.18 18.86
N PRO A 364 -22.87 9.04 18.87
CA PRO A 364 -22.43 7.86 19.62
C PRO A 364 -21.03 7.36 19.22
N VAL A 365 -20.66 7.50 17.94
CA VAL A 365 -19.31 7.15 17.46
C VAL A 365 -18.29 8.19 17.94
N VAL A 366 -18.66 9.47 18.03
CA VAL A 366 -17.81 10.52 18.62
C VAL A 366 -17.53 10.21 20.08
N GLN A 367 -18.56 9.93 20.88
CA GLN A 367 -18.40 9.60 22.30
C GLN A 367 -17.51 8.38 22.50
N ALA A 368 -17.74 7.31 21.74
CA ALA A 368 -16.90 6.12 21.80
C ALA A 368 -15.45 6.38 21.37
N THR A 369 -15.24 7.21 20.35
CA THR A 369 -13.89 7.58 19.90
C THR A 369 -13.18 8.40 20.98
N ASP A 370 -13.85 9.41 21.54
CA ASP A 370 -13.31 10.26 22.60
C ASP A 370 -12.95 9.44 23.85
N GLN A 371 -13.73 8.39 24.16
CA GLN A 371 -13.42 7.46 25.24
C GLN A 371 -12.24 6.53 24.91
N PHE A 372 -12.28 5.83 23.77
CA PHE A 372 -11.29 4.78 23.46
C PHE A 372 -9.93 5.34 23.02
N CYS A 373 -9.90 6.55 22.45
CA CYS A 373 -8.69 7.24 21.99
C CYS A 373 -8.22 8.34 22.97
N ALA A 374 -8.70 8.39 24.21
CA ALA A 374 -8.37 9.48 25.16
C ALA A 374 -6.85 9.68 25.38
N ASP A 375 -6.07 8.61 25.39
CA ASP A 375 -4.61 8.67 25.49
C ASP A 375 -3.93 9.09 24.17
N VAL A 376 -4.46 8.65 23.02
CA VAL A 376 -4.03 9.13 21.69
C VAL A 376 -4.27 10.64 21.58
N TYR A 377 -5.41 11.13 22.08
CA TYR A 377 -5.74 12.55 22.10
C TYR A 377 -4.75 13.35 22.93
N ARG A 378 -4.39 12.87 24.12
CA ARG A 378 -3.37 13.51 24.96
C ARG A 378 -2.01 13.60 24.26
N LYS A 379 -1.61 12.55 23.52
CA LYS A 379 -0.35 12.54 22.78
C LYS A 379 -0.33 13.46 21.56
N LEU A 380 -1.46 13.60 20.86
CA LEU A 380 -1.55 14.33 19.59
C LEU A 380 -2.26 15.69 19.69
N GLY A 381 -2.70 16.08 20.89
CA GLY A 381 -3.36 17.34 21.17
C GLY A 381 -4.79 17.45 20.64
N TYR A 382 -5.53 16.34 20.49
CA TYR A 382 -6.96 16.39 20.12
C TYR A 382 -7.85 16.61 21.35
N LEU A 383 -8.97 17.30 21.16
CA LEU A 383 -9.92 17.64 22.22
C LEU A 383 -11.23 16.86 22.04
N PRO A 384 -11.78 16.27 23.14
CA PRO A 384 -13.07 15.59 23.09
C PRO A 384 -14.23 16.59 22.93
N LEU A 385 -15.36 16.10 22.45
CA LEU A 385 -16.62 16.84 22.26
C LEU A 385 -17.68 16.26 23.20
N ARG A 386 -18.31 17.11 24.01
CA ARG A 386 -19.23 16.69 25.07
C ARG A 386 -20.69 16.62 24.64
N SER A 387 -21.05 17.23 23.52
CA SER A 387 -22.42 17.30 23.03
C SER A 387 -22.51 17.38 21.51
N GLU A 388 -23.70 17.09 20.96
CA GLU A 388 -24.00 17.30 19.53
C GLU A 388 -23.90 18.78 19.12
N ALA A 389 -24.20 19.69 20.04
CA ALA A 389 -24.04 21.13 19.84
C ALA A 389 -22.55 21.48 19.64
N GLU A 390 -21.67 20.98 20.50
CA GLU A 390 -20.22 21.14 20.31
C GLU A 390 -19.74 20.49 19.01
N LEU A 391 -20.25 19.31 18.65
CA LEU A 391 -19.87 18.62 17.40
C LEU A 391 -20.13 19.49 16.16
N THR A 392 -21.30 20.14 16.10
CA THR A 392 -21.74 20.88 14.92
C THR A 392 -21.29 22.35 14.89
N ASP A 393 -20.89 22.92 16.02
CA ASP A 393 -20.35 24.29 16.10
C ASP A 393 -18.84 24.35 15.81
N PHE A 394 -18.49 24.81 14.62
CA PHE A 394 -17.10 24.90 14.14
C PHE A 394 -16.25 25.95 14.88
N ARG A 395 -16.83 26.75 15.79
CA ARG A 395 -16.06 27.63 16.69
C ARG A 395 -15.39 26.85 17.81
N TYR A 396 -15.92 25.68 18.17
CA TYR A 396 -15.26 24.79 19.13
C TYR A 396 -14.03 24.15 18.52
N LYS A 397 -12.87 24.37 19.13
CA LYS A 397 -11.61 23.75 18.72
C LYS A 397 -11.63 22.26 19.06
N VAL A 398 -11.19 21.44 18.11
CA VAL A 398 -11.02 19.98 18.28
C VAL A 398 -9.56 19.56 18.39
N LYS A 399 -8.64 20.53 18.33
CA LYS A 399 -7.20 20.34 18.49
C LYS A 399 -6.53 21.55 19.15
N THR A 400 -5.34 21.31 19.67
CA THR A 400 -4.41 22.32 20.21
C THR A 400 -3.15 22.37 19.35
N ASP A 401 -2.31 23.39 19.57
CA ASP A 401 -0.98 23.50 18.97
C ASP A 401 0.06 22.64 19.73
N ALA A 402 -0.35 21.44 20.15
CA ALA A 402 0.49 20.51 20.89
C ALA A 402 1.70 20.04 20.07
N THR A 403 2.72 19.58 20.79
CA THR A 403 3.88 18.87 20.27
C THR A 403 3.76 17.38 20.55
N PHE A 404 4.23 16.53 19.65
CA PHE A 404 4.45 15.11 19.93
C PHE A 404 5.92 14.90 20.28
N HIS A 405 6.19 14.47 21.51
CA HIS A 405 7.57 14.20 21.97
C HIS A 405 8.50 15.41 21.77
N GLY A 406 8.02 16.61 22.10
CA GLY A 406 8.77 17.87 21.96
C GLY A 406 8.86 18.41 20.52
N VAL A 407 8.37 17.67 19.52
CA VAL A 407 8.38 18.09 18.11
C VAL A 407 7.01 18.64 17.72
N ALA A 408 6.96 19.79 17.06
CA ALA A 408 5.73 20.37 16.52
C ALA A 408 5.07 19.44 15.50
N ILE A 409 3.72 19.29 15.55
CA ILE A 409 2.95 18.34 14.72
C ILE A 409 1.83 18.91 13.86
#